data_AF-A0A1Y0C1W8-F1
#
_entry.id   AF-A0A1Y0C1W8-F1
#
_cell.length_a   1.000
_cell.length_b   1.000
_cell.length_c   1.000
_cell.angle_alpha   90.00
_cell.angle_beta   90.00
_cell.angle_gamma   90.00
#
_symmetry.space_group_name_H-M   'P 1'
#
loop_
_entity.id
_entity.type
_entity.pdbx_description
1 polymer ?
#
loop_
_entity_poly.entity_id
_entity_poly.type
_entity_poly.pdbx_seq_one_letter_code
_entity_poly.pdbx_strand_id
1 'polypeptide(L)'
;MTEGSARISKPAIVGIAFGVVMLVAMIAGGVYYFTRGPSEEDVAAFVKTDMQGYFDSDPQMAKYHFPITVKRVDLIHTSGTEYKGIATVRAKGADHNVAITVNYDGEKGMWQADRGAFLFLLTG
;
A
#
# COMPACT_ATOMS: atom_id res chain seq x y z
N MET A 1 24.24 -5.04 61.37
CA MET A 1 23.00 -4.38 60.93
C MET A 1 23.34 -2.98 60.48
N THR A 2 23.30 -2.71 59.18
CA THR A 2 22.99 -1.38 58.62
C THR A 2 22.79 -1.56 57.12
N GLU A 3 21.56 -1.92 56.74
CA GLU A 3 21.05 -1.69 55.40
C GLU A 3 21.05 -0.17 55.18
N GLY A 4 22.05 0.32 54.46
CA GLY A 4 22.06 1.68 53.93
C GLY A 4 21.03 1.76 52.81
N SER A 5 19.77 1.99 53.17
CA SER A 5 18.69 2.22 52.20
C SER A 5 19.05 3.47 51.38
N ALA A 6 19.55 3.27 50.16
CA ALA A 6 19.89 4.34 49.24
C ALA A 6 18.64 5.19 48.98
N ARG A 7 18.57 6.38 49.60
CA ARG A 7 17.46 7.32 49.40
C ARG A 7 17.66 8.01 48.06
N ILE A 8 16.90 7.60 47.05
CA ILE A 8 16.87 8.26 45.75
C ILE A 8 16.36 9.69 45.96
N SER A 9 17.13 10.69 45.49
CA SER A 9 16.77 12.09 45.64
C SER A 9 15.59 12.45 44.74
N LYS A 10 14.73 13.36 45.18
CA LYS A 10 13.59 13.87 44.39
C LYS A 10 13.96 14.28 42.94
N PRO A 11 15.07 15.01 42.67
CA PRO A 11 15.44 15.33 41.29
C PRO A 11 15.87 14.11 40.47
N ALA A 12 16.46 13.08 41.10
CA ALA A 12 16.77 11.82 40.43
C ALA A 12 15.49 11.05 40.07
N ILE A 13 14.47 11.05 40.93
CA ILE A 13 13.15 10.46 40.62
C ILE A 13 12.50 11.16 39.42
N VAL A 14 12.57 12.49 39.36
CA VAL A 14 12.05 13.27 38.23
C VAL A 14 12.80 12.94 36.93
N GLY A 15 14.14 12.87 36.98
CA GLY A 15 14.95 12.50 35.81
C GLY A 15 14.65 11.09 35.30
N ILE A 16 14.49 10.11 36.21
CA ILE A 16 14.09 8.74 35.88
C ILE A 16 12.69 8.72 35.27
N ALA A 17 11.73 9.45 35.85
CA ALA A 17 10.36 9.51 35.33
C ALA A 17 10.31 10.09 33.90
N PHE A 18 11.03 11.18 33.63
CA PHE A 18 11.13 11.74 32.27
C PHE A 18 11.80 10.78 31.28
N GLY A 19 12.88 10.10 31.69
CA GLY A 19 13.55 9.09 30.86
C GLY A 19 12.64 7.93 30.49
N VAL A 20 11.85 7.43 31.45
CA VAL A 20 10.87 6.36 31.20
C VAL A 20 9.76 6.82 30.27
N VAL A 21 9.23 8.04 30.44
CA VAL A 21 8.18 8.58 29.56
C VAL A 21 8.68 8.73 28.12
N MET A 22 9.89 9.24 27.91
CA MET A 22 10.49 9.34 26.58
C MET A 22 10.71 7.96 25.94
N LEU A 23 11.18 6.98 26.71
CA LEU A 23 11.37 5.62 26.21
C LEU A 23 10.03 4.99 25.78
N VAL A 24 8.99 5.14 26.59
CA VAL A 24 7.64 4.65 26.25
C VAL A 24 7.09 5.35 25.01
N ALA A 25 7.28 6.67 24.88
CA ALA A 25 6.86 7.42 23.71
C ALA A 25 7.57 6.95 22.42
N MET A 26 8.87 6.67 22.49
CA MET A 26 9.63 6.13 21.35
C MET A 26 9.19 4.72 20.96
N ILE A 27 8.94 3.85 21.94
CA ILE A 27 8.45 2.49 21.68
C ILE A 27 7.04 2.55 21.09
N ALA A 28 6.14 3.34 21.67
CA ALA A 28 4.77 3.49 21.18
C ALA A 28 4.73 4.11 19.78
N GLY A 29 5.54 5.13 19.52
CA GLY A 29 5.68 5.73 18.19
C GLY A 29 6.26 4.75 17.17
N GLY A 30 7.27 3.96 17.56
CA GLY A 30 7.82 2.89 16.72
C GLY A 30 6.78 1.84 16.39
N VAL A 31 6.10 1.27 17.38
CA VAL A 31 5.03 0.27 17.17
C VAL A 31 3.93 0.84 16.27
N TYR A 32 3.46 2.06 16.52
CA TYR A 32 2.44 2.70 15.68
C TYR A 32 2.89 2.82 14.21
N TYR A 33 4.14 3.21 13.97
CA TYR A 33 4.70 3.32 12.63
C TYR A 33 4.85 1.95 11.94
N PHE A 34 5.31 0.92 12.65
CA PHE A 34 5.51 -0.43 12.09
C PHE A 34 4.23 -1.24 11.92
N THR A 35 3.15 -0.89 12.63
CA THR A 35 1.85 -1.58 12.50
C THR A 35 0.94 -0.99 11.42
N ARG A 36 1.33 0.10 10.76
CA ARG A 36 0.54 0.70 9.68
C ARG A 36 0.75 -0.14 8.41
N GLY A 37 -0.33 -0.75 7.92
CA GLY A 37 -0.33 -1.38 6.59
C GLY A 37 0.00 -0.38 5.48
N PRO A 38 0.30 -0.86 4.25
CA PRO A 38 0.63 0.00 3.12
C PRO A 38 -0.50 0.99 2.83
N SER A 39 -0.12 2.22 2.45
CA SER A 39 -1.10 3.25 2.11
C SER A 39 -1.84 2.89 0.82
N GLU A 40 -3.09 3.34 0.66
CA GLU A 40 -3.87 3.09 -0.56
C GLU A 40 -3.17 3.65 -1.79
N GLU A 41 -2.45 4.76 -1.63
CA GLU A 41 -1.63 5.38 -2.66
C GLU A 41 -0.45 4.50 -3.08
N ASP A 42 0.24 3.86 -2.13
CA ASP A 42 1.34 2.92 -2.43
C ASP A 42 0.81 1.70 -3.18
N VAL A 43 -0.32 1.15 -2.76
CA VAL A 43 -0.97 0.01 -3.43
C VAL A 43 -1.42 0.41 -4.84
N ALA A 44 -2.01 1.60 -5.01
CA ALA A 44 -2.42 2.09 -6.32
C ALA A 44 -1.22 2.31 -7.25
N ALA A 45 -0.10 2.80 -6.74
CA ALA A 45 1.14 2.98 -7.49
C ALA A 45 1.73 1.64 -7.93
N PHE A 46 1.75 0.64 -7.04
CA PHE A 46 2.13 -0.74 -7.36
C PHE A 46 1.29 -1.29 -8.51
N VAL A 47 -0.04 -1.28 -8.36
CA VAL A 47 -0.97 -1.82 -9.38
C VAL A 47 -0.81 -1.09 -10.71
N LYS A 48 -0.71 0.24 -10.70
CA LYS A 48 -0.53 1.02 -11.93
C LYS A 48 0.75 0.62 -12.67
N THR A 49 1.85 0.46 -11.93
CA THR A 49 3.15 0.10 -12.50
C THR A 49 3.14 -1.33 -13.03
N ASP A 50 2.64 -2.27 -12.24
CA ASP A 50 2.57 -3.68 -12.60
C ASP A 50 1.63 -3.94 -13.79
N MET A 51 0.44 -3.32 -13.77
CA MET A 51 -0.53 -3.42 -14.87
C MET A 51 -0.01 -2.78 -16.15
N GLN A 52 0.68 -1.63 -16.07
CA GLN A 52 1.33 -1.04 -17.24
C GLN A 52 2.43 -1.96 -17.77
N GLY A 53 3.27 -2.50 -16.89
CA GLY A 53 4.30 -3.48 -17.26
C GLY A 53 3.72 -4.72 -17.93
N TYR A 54 2.56 -5.21 -17.47
CA TYR A 54 1.82 -6.28 -18.12
C TYR A 54 1.42 -5.92 -19.56
N PHE A 55 0.84 -4.73 -19.78
CA PHE A 55 0.47 -4.28 -21.12
C PHE A 55 1.68 -4.03 -22.04
N ASP A 56 2.79 -3.58 -21.49
CA ASP A 56 4.00 -3.28 -22.25
C ASP A 56 4.80 -4.54 -22.63
N SER A 57 4.71 -5.61 -21.82
CA SER A 57 5.53 -6.81 -21.99
C SER A 57 4.78 -8.03 -22.52
N ASP A 58 3.45 -8.12 -22.37
CA ASP A 58 2.68 -9.26 -22.85
C ASP A 58 2.67 -9.28 -24.41
N PRO A 59 3.21 -10.34 -25.06
CA PRO A 59 3.20 -10.46 -26.51
C PRO A 59 1.79 -10.46 -27.13
N GLN A 60 0.75 -10.80 -26.38
CA GLN A 60 -0.63 -10.68 -26.84
C GLN A 60 -1.08 -9.23 -26.93
N MET A 61 -0.53 -8.36 -26.09
CA MET A 61 -0.81 -6.93 -26.10
C MET A 61 -0.05 -6.22 -27.23
N ALA A 62 1.16 -6.70 -27.57
CA ALA A 62 1.93 -6.22 -28.71
C ALA A 62 1.22 -6.41 -30.07
N LYS A 63 0.20 -7.29 -30.15
CA LYS A 63 -0.64 -7.45 -31.34
C LYS A 63 -1.55 -6.25 -31.60
N TYR A 64 -1.83 -5.45 -30.58
CA TYR A 64 -2.63 -4.25 -30.74
C TYR A 64 -1.74 -3.11 -31.26
N HIS A 65 -2.10 -2.56 -32.41
CA HIS A 65 -1.38 -1.43 -33.03
C HIS A 65 -1.68 -0.07 -32.39
N PHE A 66 -2.20 -0.05 -31.16
CA PHE A 66 -2.54 1.17 -30.44
C PHE A 66 -1.96 1.15 -29.02
N PRO A 67 -1.56 2.31 -28.47
CA PRO A 67 -1.04 2.37 -27.12
C PRO A 67 -2.13 2.06 -26.09
N ILE A 68 -1.78 1.26 -25.09
CA ILE A 68 -2.59 0.98 -23.91
C ILE A 68 -1.90 1.66 -22.72
N THR A 69 -2.62 2.50 -21.99
CA THR A 69 -2.04 3.26 -20.87
C THR A 69 -2.92 3.19 -19.63
N VAL A 70 -2.36 2.79 -18.51
CA VAL A 70 -3.02 2.86 -17.21
C VAL A 70 -2.91 4.29 -16.68
N LYS A 71 -4.03 5.03 -16.69
CA LYS A 71 -4.06 6.45 -16.30
C LYS A 71 -4.07 6.62 -14.78
N ARG A 72 -5.02 5.97 -14.14
CA ARG A 72 -5.31 6.09 -12.71
C ARG A 72 -5.75 4.75 -12.15
N VAL A 73 -5.46 4.54 -10.87
CA VAL A 73 -5.94 3.42 -10.09
C VAL A 73 -6.48 3.99 -8.80
N ASP A 74 -7.78 3.82 -8.57
CA ASP A 74 -8.48 4.27 -7.38
C ASP A 74 -8.87 3.03 -6.58
N LEU A 75 -8.35 2.89 -5.35
CA LEU A 75 -8.55 1.72 -4.50
C LEU A 75 -9.19 2.12 -3.17
N ILE A 76 -9.95 1.20 -2.61
CA ILE A 76 -10.53 1.29 -1.28
C ILE A 76 -10.04 0.07 -0.50
N HIS A 77 -9.47 0.30 0.68
CA HIS A 77 -9.13 -0.78 1.59
C HIS A 77 -10.38 -1.51 2.06
N THR A 78 -10.43 -2.84 1.86
CA THR A 78 -11.57 -3.67 2.25
C THR A 78 -11.30 -4.41 3.55
N SER A 79 -10.27 -5.24 3.61
CA SER A 79 -9.91 -6.00 4.80
C SER A 79 -8.52 -6.63 4.69
N GLY A 80 -7.73 -6.59 5.76
CA GLY A 80 -6.45 -7.30 5.82
C GLY A 80 -5.46 -6.75 4.81
N THR A 81 -5.18 -7.51 3.75
CA THR A 81 -4.33 -7.10 2.60
C THR A 81 -5.14 -6.88 1.33
N GLU A 82 -6.48 -6.98 1.39
CA GLU A 82 -7.38 -6.88 0.24
C GLU A 82 -7.86 -5.44 0.02
N TYR A 83 -7.75 -4.98 -1.22
CA TYR A 83 -8.23 -3.70 -1.72
C TYR A 83 -9.10 -3.93 -2.96
N LYS A 84 -10.13 -3.10 -3.14
CA LYS A 84 -11.00 -3.14 -4.33
C LYS A 84 -11.10 -1.77 -4.95
N GLY A 85 -11.24 -1.73 -6.26
CA GLY A 85 -11.34 -0.44 -6.92
C GLY A 85 -11.40 -0.51 -8.42
N ILE A 86 -11.00 0.60 -9.03
CA ILE A 86 -11.13 0.83 -10.47
C ILE A 86 -9.78 1.29 -11.03
N ALA A 87 -9.32 0.60 -12.06
CA ALA A 87 -8.24 1.07 -12.93
C ALA A 87 -8.85 1.76 -14.16
N THR A 88 -8.48 3.01 -14.41
CA THR A 88 -8.82 3.72 -15.65
C THR A 88 -7.74 3.44 -16.68
N VAL A 89 -8.09 2.68 -17.72
CA VAL A 89 -7.22 2.30 -18.82
C VAL A 89 -7.61 3.04 -20.08
N ARG A 90 -6.67 3.76 -20.69
CA ARG A 90 -6.84 4.41 -21.98
C ARG A 90 -6.43 3.46 -23.10
N ALA A 91 -7.33 3.20 -24.03
CA ALA A 91 -7.08 2.45 -25.24
C ALA A 91 -7.91 3.03 -26.39
N LYS A 92 -7.40 3.01 -27.62
CA LYS A 92 -8.11 3.50 -28.82
C LYS A 92 -8.70 4.92 -28.68
N GLY A 93 -8.06 5.78 -27.88
CA GLY A 93 -8.52 7.16 -27.63
C GLY A 93 -9.64 7.31 -26.61
N ALA A 94 -10.15 6.21 -26.03
CA ALA A 94 -11.18 6.22 -24.99
C ALA A 94 -10.64 5.74 -23.63
N ASP A 95 -11.25 6.24 -22.56
CA ASP A 95 -10.97 5.78 -21.20
C ASP A 95 -11.98 4.71 -20.81
N HIS A 96 -11.48 3.59 -20.29
CA HIS A 96 -12.26 2.44 -19.85
C HIS A 96 -11.98 2.17 -18.37
N ASN A 97 -13.04 2.05 -17.59
CA ASN A 97 -12.96 1.73 -16.18
C ASN A 97 -13.03 0.22 -15.98
N VAL A 98 -12.00 -0.34 -15.35
CA VAL A 98 -11.84 -1.77 -15.10
C VAL A 98 -11.89 -2.00 -13.59
N ALA A 99 -12.90 -2.74 -13.15
CA ALA A 99 -12.98 -3.18 -11.76
C ALA A 99 -11.84 -4.17 -11.46
N ILE A 100 -11.15 -3.94 -10.35
CA ILE A 100 -10.03 -4.77 -9.91
C ILE A 100 -10.13 -5.11 -8.42
N THR A 101 -9.65 -6.29 -8.09
CA THR A 101 -9.37 -6.72 -6.72
C THR A 101 -7.86 -6.89 -6.58
N VAL A 102 -7.31 -6.42 -5.47
CA VAL A 102 -5.87 -6.36 -5.23
C VAL A 102 -5.60 -6.99 -3.86
N ASN A 103 -4.59 -7.83 -3.78
CA ASN A 103 -4.02 -8.29 -2.52
C ASN A 103 -2.57 -7.79 -2.44
N TYR A 104 -2.23 -7.01 -1.43
CA TYR A 104 -0.89 -6.42 -1.26
C TYR A 104 -0.48 -6.42 0.21
N ASP A 105 0.69 -7.00 0.52
CA ASP A 105 1.18 -7.17 1.90
C ASP A 105 2.20 -6.09 2.34
N GLY A 106 2.58 -5.19 1.45
CA GLY A 106 3.62 -4.18 1.67
C GLY A 106 4.87 -4.41 0.82
N GLU A 107 5.15 -5.65 0.44
CA GLU A 107 6.31 -6.03 -0.37
C GLU A 107 5.91 -6.68 -1.70
N LYS A 108 4.87 -7.50 -1.69
CA LYS A 108 4.37 -8.26 -2.83
C LYS A 108 2.87 -8.09 -2.92
N GLY A 109 2.38 -8.24 -4.14
CA GLY A 109 0.95 -8.33 -4.34
C GLY A 109 0.58 -8.89 -5.69
N MET A 110 -0.72 -9.01 -5.86
CA MET A 110 -1.35 -9.40 -7.10
C MET A 110 -2.62 -8.59 -7.28
N TRP A 111 -2.92 -8.24 -8.52
CA TRP A 111 -4.21 -7.68 -8.89
C TRP A 111 -4.90 -8.65 -9.85
N GLN A 112 -6.23 -8.61 -9.83
CA GLN A 112 -7.08 -9.41 -10.69
C GLN A 112 -8.20 -8.51 -11.21
N ALA A 113 -8.52 -8.67 -12.48
CA ALA A 113 -9.71 -8.09 -13.08
C ALA A 113 -10.68 -9.22 -13.43
N ASP A 114 -11.97 -8.90 -13.51
CA ASP A 114 -12.97 -9.87 -13.93
C ASP A 114 -12.71 -10.39 -15.35
N ARG A 115 -13.17 -11.62 -15.62
CA ARG A 115 -13.13 -12.15 -16.98
C ARG A 115 -13.90 -11.22 -17.91
N GLY A 116 -13.25 -10.81 -18.99
CA GLY A 116 -13.83 -9.91 -19.98
C GLY A 116 -13.72 -8.43 -19.63
N ALA A 117 -13.09 -8.06 -18.52
CA ALA A 117 -12.85 -6.66 -18.18
C ALA A 117 -12.09 -5.87 -19.27
N PHE A 118 -11.31 -6.57 -20.10
CA PHE A 118 -10.52 -5.99 -21.20
C PHE A 118 -11.10 -6.25 -22.60
N LEU A 119 -12.37 -6.65 -22.73
CA LEU A 119 -13.00 -6.89 -24.05
C LEU A 119 -12.98 -5.65 -24.96
N PHE A 120 -12.93 -4.44 -24.39
CA PHE A 120 -12.80 -3.20 -25.14
C PHE A 120 -11.51 -3.13 -25.98
N LEU A 121 -10.48 -3.92 -25.66
CA LEU A 121 -9.28 -4.04 -26.49
C LEU A 121 -9.56 -4.76 -27.81
N LEU A 122 -10.51 -5.71 -27.81
CA LEU A 122 -10.89 -6.50 -28.99
C LEU A 122 -11.89 -5.77 -29.89
N THR A 123 -12.81 -5.00 -29.31
CA THR A 123 -13.85 -4.29 -30.07
C THR A 123 -13.34 -2.91 -30.46
N GLY A 124 -13.13 -2.68 -31.76
CA GLY A 124 -12.72 -1.39 -32.33
C GLY A 124 -13.16 -1.31 -33.77
#